data_AF-A0A2V7Z5N2-F1
#
_entry.id   AF-A0A2V7Z5N2-F1
#
_cell.length_a   1.000
_cell.length_b   1.000
_cell.length_c   1.000
_cell.angle_alpha   90.00
_cell.angle_beta   90.00
_cell.angle_gamma   90.00
#
_symmetry.space_group_name_H-M   'P 1'
#
loop_
_entity.id
_entity.type
_entity.pdbx_description
1 polymer ?
#
loop_
_entity_poly.entity_id
_entity_poly.type
_entity_poly.pdbx_seq_one_letter_code
_entity_poly.pdbx_strand_id
1 'polypeptide(L)'
;MASRYLLDTSALIAHNRQEPGWARVQALFEDDDSEILAASVSLTEFVRRLRELGATVDEARGTVEDYLELLDEVVPVDEGVAFTAFAIGCALEKRLPIVDALIAAAAQVRGACLVHRDQHMEPIPADVVTQIDLAKELDSGEPPSPPPTSSPPPSSSPP
;
A
#
# COMPACT_ATOMS: atom_id res chain seq x y z
N MET A 1 14.65 11.52 10.66
CA MET A 1 14.47 11.24 9.22
C MET A 1 13.13 10.56 9.11
N ALA A 2 12.29 10.99 8.17
CA ALA A 2 10.99 10.35 7.95
C ALA A 2 11.18 8.88 7.57
N SER A 3 10.25 8.02 8.01
CA SER A 3 10.23 6.61 7.67
C SER A 3 9.56 6.42 6.31
N ARG A 4 10.16 5.63 5.43
CA ARG A 4 9.64 5.42 4.08
C ARG A 4 8.83 4.15 3.99
N TYR A 5 7.67 4.23 3.38
CA TYR A 5 6.77 3.10 3.18
C TYR A 5 6.43 2.97 1.71
N LEU A 6 6.71 1.81 1.11
CA LEU A 6 6.29 1.50 -0.24
C LEU A 6 5.02 0.66 -0.19
N LEU A 7 3.91 1.22 -0.67
CA LEU A 7 2.64 0.53 -0.75
C LEU A 7 2.63 -0.42 -1.97
N ASP A 8 2.49 -1.71 -1.69
CA ASP A 8 2.17 -2.69 -2.73
C ASP A 8 0.74 -2.48 -3.26
N THR A 9 0.44 -3.04 -4.43
CA THR A 9 -0.90 -2.99 -5.04
C THR A 9 -1.97 -3.51 -4.08
N SER A 10 -1.70 -4.57 -3.31
CA SER A 10 -2.64 -5.12 -2.35
C SER A 10 -2.95 -4.16 -1.20
N ALA A 11 -2.00 -3.31 -0.79
CA ALA A 11 -2.21 -2.27 0.21
C ALA A 11 -3.02 -1.09 -0.35
N LEU A 12 -2.73 -0.65 -1.57
CA LEU A 12 -3.51 0.37 -2.28
C LEU A 12 -4.98 -0.05 -2.45
N ILE A 13 -5.21 -1.29 -2.87
CA ILE A 13 -6.55 -1.86 -3.00
C ILE A 13 -7.24 -1.95 -1.65
N ALA A 14 -6.54 -2.40 -0.60
CA ALA A 14 -7.12 -2.50 0.72
C ALA A 14 -7.58 -1.12 1.23
N HIS A 15 -6.75 -0.10 1.06
CA HIS A 15 -7.10 1.27 1.43
C HIS A 15 -8.30 1.79 0.64
N ASN A 16 -8.27 1.69 -0.70
CA ASN A 16 -9.34 2.20 -1.57
C ASN A 16 -10.70 1.56 -1.28
N ARG A 17 -10.72 0.28 -0.96
CA ARG A 17 -11.94 -0.50 -0.77
C ARG A 17 -12.31 -0.71 0.69
N GLN A 18 -11.55 -0.13 1.61
CA GLN A 18 -11.68 -0.32 3.06
C GLN A 18 -11.67 -1.81 3.45
N GLU A 19 -10.84 -2.62 2.78
CA GLU A 19 -10.65 -4.03 3.11
C GLU A 19 -9.80 -4.18 4.38
N PRO A 20 -9.83 -5.34 5.06
CA PRO A 20 -9.02 -5.55 6.26
C PRO A 20 -7.55 -5.13 6.08
N GLY A 21 -7.04 -4.29 7.00
CA GLY A 21 -5.74 -3.62 6.91
C GLY A 21 -5.79 -2.17 6.42
N TRP A 22 -6.92 -1.69 5.88
CA TRP A 22 -7.05 -0.33 5.35
C TRP A 22 -6.74 0.78 6.37
N ALA A 23 -7.18 0.61 7.62
CA ALA A 23 -7.00 1.60 8.67
C ALA A 23 -5.51 1.83 8.99
N ARG A 24 -4.67 0.81 8.82
CA ARG A 24 -3.23 0.92 8.99
C ARG A 24 -2.60 1.77 7.88
N VAL A 25 -3.04 1.55 6.64
CA VAL A 25 -2.59 2.36 5.50
C VAL A 25 -3.04 3.81 5.65
N GLN A 26 -4.29 4.05 6.10
CA GLN A 26 -4.78 5.39 6.41
C GLN A 26 -3.90 6.07 7.48
N ALA A 27 -3.55 5.35 8.55
CA ALA A 27 -2.68 5.89 9.60
C ALA A 27 -1.26 6.23 9.10
N LEU A 28 -0.75 5.54 8.07
CA LEU A 28 0.52 5.90 7.44
C LEU A 28 0.39 7.20 6.62
N PHE A 29 -0.72 7.38 5.89
CA PHE A 29 -0.97 8.64 5.16
C PHE A 29 -1.18 9.85 6.08
N GLU A 30 -1.67 9.64 7.32
CA GLU A 30 -1.90 10.69 8.31
C GLU A 30 -0.68 11.02 9.18
N ASP A 31 0.40 10.23 9.08
CA ASP A 31 1.60 10.41 9.86
C ASP A 31 2.60 11.35 9.16
N ASP A 32 2.77 12.55 9.71
CA ASP A 32 3.70 13.57 9.17
C ASP A 32 5.17 13.11 9.15
N ASP A 33 5.53 12.07 9.90
CA ASP A 33 6.87 11.47 9.90
C ASP A 33 7.00 10.29 8.90
N SER A 34 5.98 10.04 8.08
CA SER A 34 5.95 8.99 7.06
C SER A 34 6.05 9.58 5.63
N GLU A 35 6.94 9.01 4.82
CA GLU A 35 6.99 9.23 3.37
C GLU A 35 6.34 8.02 2.67
N ILE A 36 5.32 8.25 1.84
CA ILE A 36 4.54 7.21 1.17
C ILE A 36 4.90 7.11 -0.31
N LEU A 37 5.33 5.93 -0.72
CA LEU A 37 5.80 5.62 -2.06
C LEU A 37 4.94 4.54 -2.70
N ALA A 38 4.92 4.52 -4.03
CA ALA A 38 4.46 3.37 -4.81
C ALA A 38 5.43 3.08 -5.95
N ALA A 39 5.57 1.82 -6.36
CA ALA A 39 6.29 1.50 -7.58
C ALA A 39 5.43 1.87 -8.80
N SER A 40 6.05 2.38 -9.86
CA SER A 40 5.37 2.71 -11.13
C SER A 40 4.56 1.54 -11.71
N VAL A 41 5.03 0.30 -11.53
CA VAL A 41 4.30 -0.92 -11.94
C VAL A 41 3.02 -1.15 -11.11
N SER A 42 3.00 -0.74 -9.85
CA SER A 42 1.82 -0.83 -8.99
C SER A 42 0.67 0.03 -9.52
N LEU A 43 0.95 1.15 -10.21
CA LEU A 43 -0.11 1.97 -10.82
C LEU A 43 -0.89 1.20 -11.89
N THR A 44 -0.18 0.44 -12.73
CA THR A 44 -0.81 -0.37 -13.79
C THR A 44 -1.64 -1.50 -13.18
N GLU A 45 -1.09 -2.21 -12.19
CA GLU A 45 -1.81 -3.27 -11.50
C GLU A 45 -3.00 -2.74 -10.70
N PHE A 46 -2.89 -1.55 -10.11
CA PHE A 46 -3.98 -0.92 -9.38
C PHE A 46 -5.15 -0.57 -10.30
N VAL A 47 -4.90 0.07 -11.44
CA VAL A 47 -5.94 0.32 -12.46
C VAL A 47 -6.57 -1.01 -12.91
N ARG A 48 -5.75 -2.02 -13.24
CA ARG A 48 -6.25 -3.32 -13.70
C ARG A 48 -7.13 -3.98 -12.63
N ARG A 49 -6.71 -3.91 -11.38
CA ARG A 49 -7.45 -4.52 -10.27
C ARG A 49 -8.75 -3.80 -9.96
N LEU A 50 -8.78 -2.48 -10.02
CA LEU A 50 -10.02 -1.69 -9.92
C LEU A 50 -11.02 -2.07 -11.02
N ARG A 51 -10.53 -2.28 -12.26
CA ARG A 51 -11.34 -2.73 -13.40
C ARG A 51 -11.93 -4.12 -13.17
N GLU A 52 -11.13 -5.06 -12.68
CA GLU A 52 -11.59 -6.41 -12.30
C GLU A 52 -12.65 -6.38 -11.20
N LEU A 53 -12.62 -5.36 -10.34
CA LEU A 53 -13.55 -5.15 -9.23
C LEU A 53 -14.77 -4.28 -9.61
N GLY A 54 -14.93 -3.97 -10.90
CA GLY A 54 -16.16 -3.38 -11.46
C GLY A 54 -16.08 -1.90 -11.81
N ALA A 55 -14.95 -1.22 -11.59
CA ALA A 55 -14.80 0.18 -11.98
C ALA A 55 -14.80 0.35 -13.51
N THR A 56 -15.35 1.45 -14.00
CA THR A 56 -15.15 1.91 -15.38
C THR A 56 -13.69 2.32 -15.64
N VAL A 57 -13.31 2.55 -16.90
CA VAL A 57 -11.94 2.99 -17.23
C VAL A 57 -11.66 4.35 -16.61
N ASP A 58 -12.62 5.27 -16.71
CA ASP A 58 -12.48 6.63 -16.21
C ASP A 58 -12.46 6.66 -14.67
N GLU A 59 -13.31 5.88 -14.00
CA GLU A 59 -13.29 5.75 -12.53
C GLU A 59 -11.97 5.15 -12.02
N ALA A 60 -11.47 4.08 -12.67
CA ALA A 60 -10.22 3.45 -12.27
C ALA A 60 -9.03 4.40 -12.48
N ARG A 61 -9.02 5.15 -13.57
CA ARG A 61 -8.00 6.16 -13.84
C ARG A 61 -8.07 7.32 -12.85
N GLY A 62 -9.26 7.88 -12.62
CA GLY A 62 -9.46 8.96 -11.66
C GLY A 62 -9.02 8.56 -10.25
N THR A 63 -9.35 7.33 -9.83
CA THR A 63 -8.88 6.79 -8.54
C THR A 63 -7.35 6.78 -8.44
N VAL A 64 -6.64 6.37 -9.51
CA VAL A 64 -5.17 6.38 -9.48
C VAL A 64 -4.62 7.81 -9.50
N GLU A 65 -5.25 8.73 -10.22
CA GLU A 65 -4.89 10.16 -10.19
C GLU A 65 -5.04 10.73 -8.78
N ASP A 66 -6.12 10.42 -8.06
CA ASP A 66 -6.31 10.83 -6.66
C ASP A 66 -5.20 10.28 -5.75
N TYR A 67 -4.78 9.03 -5.94
CA TYR A 67 -3.67 8.46 -5.16
C TYR A 67 -2.32 9.10 -5.50
N LEU A 68 -2.09 9.53 -6.75
CA LEU A 68 -0.86 10.22 -7.11
C LEU A 68 -0.70 11.55 -6.36
N GLU A 69 -1.79 12.20 -5.96
CA GLU A 69 -1.76 13.41 -5.13
C GLU A 69 -1.40 13.10 -3.66
N LEU A 70 -1.59 11.86 -3.21
CA LEU A 70 -1.29 11.41 -1.84
C LEU A 70 0.11 10.83 -1.67
N LEU A 71 0.77 10.44 -2.77
CA LEU A 71 2.09 9.81 -2.75
C LEU A 71 3.20 10.86 -2.78
N ASP A 72 4.22 10.68 -1.94
CA ASP A 72 5.44 11.49 -1.98
C ASP A 72 6.33 11.13 -3.17
N GLU A 73 6.33 9.86 -3.60
CA GLU A 73 7.11 9.40 -4.75
C GLU A 73 6.46 8.22 -5.49
N VAL A 74 6.49 8.27 -6.82
CA VAL A 74 6.34 7.09 -7.67
C VAL A 74 7.70 6.61 -8.13
N VAL A 75 8.13 5.46 -7.64
CA VAL A 75 9.46 4.90 -7.92
C VAL A 75 9.47 4.28 -9.33
N PRO A 76 10.32 4.78 -10.27
CA PRO A 76 10.45 4.19 -11.59
C PRO A 76 11.12 2.82 -11.50
N VAL A 77 10.66 1.87 -12.32
CA VAL A 77 11.37 0.60 -12.52
C VAL A 77 12.43 0.79 -13.60
N ASP A 78 13.67 0.97 -13.16
CA ASP A 78 14.84 1.10 -14.02
C ASP A 78 15.73 -0.17 -13.98
N GLU A 79 16.92 -0.09 -14.60
CA GLU A 79 17.90 -1.17 -14.58
C GLU A 79 18.28 -1.60 -13.15
N GLY A 80 18.44 -0.64 -12.23
CA GLY A 80 18.80 -0.90 -10.85
C GLY A 80 17.71 -1.69 -10.12
N VAL A 81 16.45 -1.28 -10.27
CA VAL A 81 15.31 -2.02 -9.72
C VAL A 81 15.22 -3.42 -10.35
N ALA A 82 15.43 -3.55 -11.66
CA ALA A 82 15.34 -4.84 -12.35
C ALA A 82 16.40 -5.85 -11.86
N PHE A 83 17.67 -5.44 -11.72
CA PHE A 83 18.71 -6.35 -11.21
C PHE A 83 18.53 -6.66 -9.71
N THR A 84 18.05 -5.70 -8.93
CA THR A 84 17.68 -5.95 -7.53
C THR A 84 16.55 -6.97 -7.42
N ALA A 85 15.51 -6.87 -8.26
CA ALA A 85 14.41 -7.85 -8.29
C ALA A 85 14.90 -9.26 -8.65
N PHE A 86 15.83 -9.36 -9.60
CA PHE A 86 16.49 -10.62 -9.92
C PHE A 86 17.26 -11.19 -8.72
N ALA A 87 18.03 -10.37 -8.02
CA ALA A 87 18.79 -10.79 -6.84
C ALA A 87 17.88 -11.29 -5.71
N ILE A 88 16.77 -10.56 -5.44
CA ILE A 88 15.73 -10.99 -4.49
C ILE A 88 15.18 -12.36 -4.91
N GLY A 89 14.78 -12.51 -6.18
CA GLY A 89 14.25 -13.76 -6.70
C GLY A 89 15.21 -14.95 -6.58
N CYS A 90 16.52 -14.73 -6.74
CA CYS A 90 17.55 -15.76 -6.55
C CYS A 90 17.74 -16.19 -5.08
N ALA A 91 17.40 -15.33 -4.13
CA ALA A 91 17.55 -15.61 -2.70
C ALA A 91 16.37 -16.43 -2.12
N LEU A 92 15.27 -16.56 -2.87
CA LEU A 92 14.06 -17.25 -2.41
C LEU A 92 14.00 -18.69 -2.92
N GLU A 93 13.59 -19.62 -2.05
CA GLU A 93 13.37 -21.02 -2.45
C GLU A 93 12.18 -21.17 -3.42
N LYS A 94 11.15 -20.34 -3.24
CA LYS A 94 9.97 -20.29 -4.09
C LYS A 94 10.04 -19.07 -4.99
N ARG A 95 9.63 -19.25 -6.25
CA ARG A 95 9.56 -18.18 -7.22
C ARG A 95 8.55 -17.11 -6.78
N LEU A 96 9.03 -15.89 -6.59
CA LEU A 96 8.22 -14.68 -6.43
C LEU A 96 7.67 -14.24 -7.81
N PRO A 97 6.39 -13.84 -7.92
CA PRO A 97 5.88 -13.21 -9.14
C PRO A 97 6.73 -12.00 -9.54
N ILE A 98 6.89 -11.76 -10.84
CA ILE A 98 7.83 -10.74 -11.32
C ILE A 98 7.46 -9.33 -10.87
N VAL A 99 6.17 -9.00 -10.84
CA VAL A 99 5.71 -7.68 -10.39
C VAL A 99 5.99 -7.51 -8.90
N ASP A 100 5.67 -8.52 -8.09
CA ASP A 100 5.98 -8.56 -6.66
C ASP A 100 7.49 -8.35 -6.40
N ALA A 101 8.34 -9.02 -7.19
CA ALA A 101 9.79 -8.84 -7.10
C ALA A 101 10.26 -7.43 -7.45
N LEU A 102 9.66 -6.79 -8.46
CA LEU A 102 9.97 -5.41 -8.85
C LEU A 102 9.51 -4.40 -7.79
N ILE A 103 8.37 -4.64 -7.15
CA ILE A 103 7.84 -3.81 -6.05
C ILE A 103 8.75 -3.92 -4.82
N ALA A 104 9.11 -5.15 -4.42
CA ALA A 104 10.04 -5.38 -3.33
C ALA A 104 11.42 -4.75 -3.61
N ALA A 105 11.92 -4.85 -4.84
CA ALA A 105 13.16 -4.22 -5.25
C ALA A 105 13.10 -2.69 -5.20
N ALA A 106 11.99 -2.08 -5.62
CA ALA A 106 11.79 -0.64 -5.51
C ALA A 106 11.81 -0.20 -4.04
N ALA A 107 11.23 -0.98 -3.13
CA ALA A 107 11.25 -0.71 -1.70
C ALA A 107 12.69 -0.79 -1.17
N GLN A 108 13.44 -1.83 -1.54
CA GLN A 108 14.83 -2.00 -1.16
C GLN A 108 15.71 -0.83 -1.62
N VAL A 109 15.61 -0.44 -2.90
CA VAL A 109 16.42 0.63 -3.50
C VAL A 109 16.14 1.98 -2.83
N ARG A 110 14.93 2.19 -2.30
CA ARG A 110 14.55 3.41 -1.57
C ARG A 110 14.78 3.34 -0.06
N GLY A 111 15.20 2.19 0.46
CA GLY A 111 15.28 1.95 1.90
C GLY A 111 13.91 2.06 2.58
N ALA A 112 12.85 1.67 1.87
CA ALA A 112 11.47 1.73 2.34
C ALA A 112 11.00 0.40 2.90
N CYS A 113 10.08 0.46 3.86
CA CYS A 113 9.34 -0.69 4.36
C CYS A 113 8.22 -1.06 3.37
N LEU A 114 8.16 -2.31 2.94
CA LEU A 114 7.14 -2.81 2.03
C LEU A 114 5.84 -3.10 2.79
N VAL A 115 4.76 -2.42 2.42
CA VAL A 115 3.42 -2.60 3.03
C VAL A 115 2.55 -3.42 2.08
N HIS A 116 2.10 -4.60 2.49
CA HIS A 116 1.38 -5.53 1.61
C HIS A 116 0.38 -6.42 2.36
N ARG A 117 -0.43 -7.17 1.61
CA ARG A 117 -1.28 -8.28 2.11
C ARG A 117 -0.96 -9.62 1.47
N ASP A 118 -0.06 -9.63 0.48
CA ASP A 118 0.20 -10.82 -0.32
C ASP A 118 1.15 -11.81 0.37
N GLN A 119 0.69 -13.05 0.54
CA GLN A 119 1.48 -14.16 1.09
C GLN A 119 2.76 -14.47 0.29
N HIS A 120 2.82 -14.04 -0.97
CA HIS A 120 4.01 -14.25 -1.80
C HIS A 120 5.20 -13.42 -1.33
N MET A 121 4.96 -12.29 -0.65
CA MET A 121 6.00 -11.38 -0.15
C MET A 121 6.59 -11.84 1.19
N GLU A 122 5.81 -12.58 1.99
CA GLU A 122 6.21 -13.07 3.32
C GLU A 122 7.60 -13.75 3.36
N PRO A 123 7.99 -14.59 2.38
CA PRO A 123 9.29 -15.26 2.40
C PRO A 123 10.49 -14.32 2.20
N ILE A 124 10.30 -13.05 1.82
CA ILE A 124 11.39 -12.10 1.62
C ILE A 124 12.04 -11.80 2.99
N PRO A 125 13.35 -12.06 3.17
CA PRO A 125 14.03 -11.82 4.43
C PRO A 125 14.00 -10.34 4.85
N ALA A 126 13.85 -10.08 6.16
CA ALA A 126 13.75 -8.72 6.68
C ALA A 126 15.05 -7.89 6.53
N ASP A 127 16.20 -8.56 6.38
CA ASP A 127 17.49 -7.93 6.06
C ASP A 127 17.62 -7.56 4.58
N VAL A 128 16.74 -8.09 3.72
CA VAL A 128 16.60 -7.69 2.32
C VAL A 128 15.62 -6.52 2.20
N VAL A 129 14.40 -6.68 2.73
CA VAL A 129 13.35 -5.65 2.78
C VAL A 129 12.55 -5.82 4.07
N THR A 130 12.41 -4.77 4.87
CA THR A 130 11.48 -4.77 6.01
C THR A 130 10.04 -4.72 5.53
N GLN A 131 9.12 -5.41 6.21
CA GLN A 131 7.75 -5.58 5.73
C GLN A 131 6.72 -5.28 6.83
N ILE A 132 5.57 -4.72 6.43
CA ILE A 132 4.32 -4.68 7.20
C ILE A 132 3.31 -5.56 6.46
N ASP A 133 3.00 -6.71 7.06
CA ASP A 133 1.98 -7.64 6.57
C ASP A 133 0.61 -7.29 7.19
N LEU A 134 -0.20 -6.60 6.40
CA LEU A 134 -1.53 -6.14 6.78
C LEU A 134 -2.52 -7.29 7.01
N ALA A 135 -2.24 -8.51 6.53
CA ALA A 135 -3.08 -9.68 6.79
C ALA A 135 -2.87 -10.24 8.21
N LYS A 136 -1.66 -10.08 8.78
CA LYS A 136 -1.30 -10.60 10.11
C LYS A 136 -1.70 -9.67 11.26
N GLU A 137 -1.85 -8.37 11.02
CA GLU A 137 -2.27 -7.42 12.06
C GLU A 137 -3.74 -7.58 12.50
N LEU A 138 -4.57 -8.27 11.71
CA LEU A 138 -5.96 -8.57 12.05
C LEU A 138 -6.11 -9.58 13.20
N ASP A 139 -5.06 -10.38 13.45
CA ASP A 139 -5.02 -11.33 14.57
C ASP A 139 -4.64 -10.68 15.90
N SER A 140 -4.18 -9.42 15.90
CA SER A 140 -3.78 -8.66 17.11
C SER A 140 -4.91 -7.90 17.82
N GLY A 141 -6.17 -8.11 17.42
CA GLY A 141 -7.31 -8.09 18.36
C GLY A 141 -7.78 -6.75 18.95
N GLU A 142 -7.52 -5.59 18.35
CA GLU A 142 -8.16 -4.34 18.78
C GLU A 142 -8.92 -3.67 17.63
N PRO A 143 -10.27 -3.56 17.71
CA PRO A 143 -11.05 -2.93 16.66
C PRO A 143 -10.75 -1.42 16.62
N PRO A 144 -10.70 -0.80 15.43
CA PRO A 144 -10.55 0.65 15.32
C PRO A 144 -11.71 1.35 16.02
N SER A 145 -11.39 2.40 16.79
CA SER A 145 -12.38 3.21 17.49
C SER A 145 -13.36 3.81 16.48
N PRO A 146 -14.68 3.83 16.77
CA PRO A 146 -15.65 4.44 15.87
C PRO A 146 -15.35 5.94 15.70
N PRO A 147 -15.64 6.52 14.52
CA PRO A 147 -15.46 7.95 14.29
C PRO A 147 -16.29 8.75 15.30
N PRO A 148 -15.84 9.97 15.68
CA PRO A 148 -16.57 10.81 16.60
C PRO A 148 -17.97 11.08 16.04
N THR A 149 -18.99 10.61 16.74
CA THR A 149 -20.39 10.89 16.40
C THR A 149 -20.59 12.41 16.46
N SER A 150 -20.89 13.01 15.32
CA SER A 150 -21.34 14.40 15.21
C SER A 150 -22.47 14.62 16.22
N SER A 151 -22.23 15.48 17.21
CA SER A 151 -23.25 15.86 18.18
C SER A 151 -24.48 16.39 17.43
N PRO A 152 -25.71 16.00 17.82
CA PRO A 152 -26.90 16.55 17.19
C PRO A 152 -26.98 18.06 17.47
N PRO A 153 -27.48 18.86 16.51
CA PRO A 153 -27.64 20.29 16.72
C PRO A 153 -28.64 20.57 17.86
N PRO A 154 -28.48 21.68 18.60
CA PRO A 154 -29.37 22.01 19.71
C PRO A 154 -30.81 22.22 19.22
N SER A 155 -31.73 21.53 19.90
CA SER A 155 -33.18 21.69 19.76
C SER A 155 -33.58 23.16 19.92
N SER A 156 -34.04 23.78 18.84
CA SER A 156 -34.71 25.07 18.89
C SER A 156 -36.17 24.84 19.28
N SER A 157 -36.56 25.20 20.51
CA SER A 157 -37.96 25.30 20.90
C SER A 157 -38.56 26.61 20.35
N PRO A 158 -39.75 26.59 19.73
CA PRO A 158 -40.44 27.82 19.34
C PRO A 158 -41.25 28.40 20.51
N PRO A 159 -41.65 29.69 20.41
CA PRO A 159 -42.30 30.46 21.47
C PRO A 159 -43.74 30.03 21.78
#